data_AF-A0A6A5E916-F1
#
_entry.id   AF-A0A6A5E916-F1
#
_cell.length_a   1.000
_cell.length_b   1.000
_cell.length_c   1.000
_cell.angle_alpha   90.00
_cell.angle_beta   90.00
_cell.angle_gamma   90.00
#
_symmetry.space_group_name_H-M   'P 1'
#
loop_
_entity.id
_entity.type
_entity.pdbx_description
1 polymer ?
#
loop_
_entity_poly.entity_id
_entity_poly.type
_entity_poly.pdbx_seq_one_letter_code
_entity_poly.pdbx_strand_id
1 'polypeptide(L)'
;MKALVLSVAVVFAAYGILVVVLVAYYAILTYEPALLFIGLVLAAVLLACGLLLSFLYNTIPVSRVEVEDVALFVVLPFQTETPLPTDFTVEWSRCAPEPMIVHEYRNGHPIRQDQFYSNRTDLHHYQLGIGDFSLTLRNPCFRDIGTYICTVYKNREIHAQKVVHLKFKESWWFLRREY
;
A
#
# COMPACT_ATOMS: atom_id res chain seq x y z
N MET A 1 -79.76 22.90 -5.71
CA MET A 1 -78.70 23.56 -4.91
C MET A 1 -77.63 22.58 -4.40
N LYS A 2 -77.97 21.43 -3.78
CA LYS A 2 -76.97 20.48 -3.22
C LYS A 2 -75.95 19.92 -4.25
N ALA A 3 -76.38 19.61 -5.48
CA ALA A 3 -75.49 19.10 -6.52
C ALA A 3 -74.49 20.15 -7.07
N LEU A 4 -74.88 21.43 -7.07
CA LEU A 4 -74.03 22.55 -7.51
C LEU A 4 -72.97 22.90 -6.46
N VAL A 5 -73.29 22.74 -5.17
CA VAL A 5 -72.35 22.94 -4.07
C VAL A 5 -71.30 21.82 -4.03
N LEU A 6 -71.70 20.58 -4.34
CA LEU A 6 -70.81 19.43 -4.40
C LEU A 6 -69.78 19.55 -5.54
N SER A 7 -70.20 19.99 -6.73
CA SER A 7 -69.30 20.19 -7.87
C SER A 7 -68.30 21.31 -7.63
N VAL A 8 -68.73 22.41 -7.00
CA VAL A 8 -67.88 23.54 -6.66
C VAL A 8 -66.83 23.14 -5.60
N ALA A 9 -67.21 22.37 -4.57
CA ALA A 9 -66.28 21.88 -3.55
C ALA A 9 -65.20 20.93 -4.12
N VAL A 10 -65.56 20.08 -5.08
CA VAL A 10 -64.62 19.16 -5.75
C VAL A 10 -63.58 19.94 -6.58
N VAL A 11 -63.99 21.03 -7.25
CA VAL A 11 -63.07 21.89 -8.02
C VAL A 11 -62.08 22.61 -7.11
N PHE A 12 -62.52 23.13 -5.95
CA PHE A 12 -61.62 23.75 -4.98
C PHE A 12 -60.62 22.77 -4.37
N ALA A 13 -61.04 21.53 -4.09
CA ALA A 13 -60.16 20.48 -3.59
C ALA A 13 -59.09 20.08 -4.63
N ALA A 14 -59.49 19.89 -5.89
CA ALA A 14 -58.57 19.57 -6.98
C ALA A 14 -57.56 20.70 -7.26
N TYR A 15 -58.02 21.95 -7.23
CA TYR A 15 -57.16 23.12 -7.36
C TYR A 15 -56.18 23.26 -6.19
N GLY A 16 -56.64 23.01 -4.96
CA GLY A 16 -55.76 23.01 -3.78
C GLY A 16 -54.65 21.96 -3.87
N ILE A 17 -54.98 20.73 -4.31
CA ILE A 17 -53.99 19.67 -4.53
C ILE A 17 -52.99 20.08 -5.63
N LEU A 18 -53.46 20.64 -6.74
CA LEU A 18 -52.61 21.13 -7.83
C LEU A 18 -51.63 22.21 -7.34
N VAL A 19 -52.10 23.16 -6.53
CA VAL A 19 -51.26 24.22 -5.95
C VAL A 19 -50.20 23.64 -5.01
N VAL A 20 -50.56 22.67 -4.15
CA VAL A 20 -49.60 22.02 -3.24
C VAL A 20 -48.54 21.24 -4.02
N VAL A 21 -48.92 20.50 -5.06
CA VAL A 21 -47.98 19.76 -5.92
C VAL A 21 -47.06 20.71 -6.68
N LEU A 22 -47.59 21.82 -7.22
CA LEU A 22 -46.79 22.84 -7.89
C LEU A 22 -45.83 23.51 -6.90
N VAL A 23 -46.28 23.91 -5.71
CA VAL A 23 -45.41 24.51 -4.68
C VAL A 23 -44.33 23.54 -4.22
N ALA A 24 -44.64 22.25 -4.06
CA ALA A 24 -43.64 21.24 -3.73
C ALA A 24 -42.65 21.02 -4.89
N TYR A 25 -43.12 20.97 -6.15
CA TYR A 25 -42.27 20.86 -7.33
C TYR A 25 -41.37 22.09 -7.52
N TYR A 26 -41.92 23.30 -7.34
CA TYR A 26 -41.16 24.54 -7.29
C TYR A 26 -40.20 24.54 -6.11
N ALA A 27 -40.60 24.09 -4.91
CA ALA A 27 -39.73 23.96 -3.73
C ALA A 27 -38.55 23.00 -3.99
N ILE A 28 -38.79 21.91 -4.73
CA ILE A 28 -37.76 20.94 -5.17
C ILE A 28 -36.87 21.53 -6.27
N LEU A 29 -37.42 22.32 -7.20
CA LEU A 29 -36.67 23.07 -8.22
C LEU A 29 -35.87 24.25 -7.62
N THR A 30 -36.36 24.84 -6.53
CA THR A 30 -35.71 25.93 -5.77
C THR A 30 -34.78 25.40 -4.68
N TYR A 31 -34.85 24.12 -4.33
CA TYR A 31 -33.80 23.45 -3.57
C TYR A 31 -32.56 23.58 -4.46
N GLU A 32 -31.66 24.48 -4.08
CA GLU A 32 -30.71 25.06 -5.02
C GLU A 32 -30.03 23.93 -5.80
N PRO A 33 -30.18 23.81 -7.13
CA PRO A 33 -29.51 22.75 -7.88
C PRO A 33 -27.99 22.77 -7.64
N ALA A 34 -27.47 23.94 -7.25
CA ALA A 34 -26.15 24.14 -6.70
C ALA A 34 -25.90 23.39 -5.37
N LEU A 35 -26.82 23.39 -4.39
CA LEU A 35 -26.69 22.60 -3.16
C LEU A 35 -26.68 21.09 -3.41
N LEU A 36 -27.53 20.58 -4.31
CA LEU A 36 -27.50 19.16 -4.71
C LEU A 36 -26.20 18.81 -5.43
N PHE A 37 -25.74 19.67 -6.34
CA PHE A 37 -24.47 19.53 -7.03
C PHE A 37 -23.28 19.55 -6.06
N ILE A 38 -23.26 20.48 -5.10
CA ILE A 38 -22.25 20.55 -4.04
C ILE A 38 -22.25 19.27 -3.21
N GLY A 39 -23.43 18.76 -2.82
CA GLY A 39 -23.55 17.48 -2.11
C GLY A 39 -22.99 16.29 -2.90
N LEU A 40 -23.29 16.21 -4.19
CA LEU A 40 -22.75 15.16 -5.08
C LEU A 40 -21.23 15.26 -5.24
N VAL A 41 -20.70 16.47 -5.40
CA VAL A 41 -19.25 16.72 -5.48
C VAL A 41 -18.57 16.32 -4.17
N LEU A 42 -19.12 16.73 -3.02
CA LEU A 42 -18.59 16.35 -1.71
C LEU A 42 -18.61 14.83 -1.50
N ALA A 43 -19.71 14.15 -1.85
CA ALA A 43 -19.80 12.71 -1.77
C ALA A 43 -18.76 12.01 -2.67
N ALA A 44 -18.59 12.49 -3.91
CA ALA A 44 -17.59 11.97 -4.83
C ALA A 44 -16.15 12.18 -4.31
N VAL A 45 -15.86 13.34 -3.72
CA VAL A 45 -14.57 13.63 -3.08
C VAL A 45 -14.32 12.71 -1.89
N LEU A 46 -15.31 12.51 -1.01
CA LEU A 46 -15.19 11.60 0.13
C LEU A 46 -14.94 10.15 -0.32
N LEU A 47 -15.65 9.70 -1.36
CA LEU A 47 -15.43 8.37 -1.96
C LEU A 47 -14.02 8.27 -2.56
N ALA A 48 -13.57 9.27 -3.32
CA ALA A 48 -12.24 9.30 -3.90
C ALA A 48 -11.16 9.32 -2.80
N CYS A 49 -11.33 10.13 -1.75
CA CYS A 49 -10.44 10.16 -0.60
C CYS A 49 -10.41 8.80 0.12
N GLY A 50 -11.56 8.16 0.35
CA GLY A 50 -11.63 6.83 0.95
C GLY A 50 -10.90 5.77 0.11
N LEU A 51 -11.08 5.78 -1.21
CA LEU A 51 -10.36 4.90 -2.13
C LEU A 51 -8.86 5.17 -2.14
N LEU A 52 -8.44 6.44 -2.14
CA LEU A 52 -7.03 6.82 -2.06
C LEU A 52 -6.40 6.38 -0.75
N LEU A 53 -7.05 6.62 0.40
CA LEU A 53 -6.57 6.19 1.71
C LEU A 53 -6.49 4.66 1.80
N SER A 54 -7.49 3.95 1.30
CA SER A 54 -7.47 2.48 1.22
C SER A 54 -6.33 1.97 0.35
N PHE A 55 -6.10 2.59 -0.81
CA PHE A 55 -4.97 2.25 -1.68
C PHE A 55 -3.64 2.48 -0.96
N LEU A 56 -3.44 3.66 -0.38
CA LEU A 56 -2.23 4.00 0.37
C LEU A 56 -1.98 3.05 1.54
N TYR A 57 -3.05 2.66 2.27
CA TYR A 57 -2.95 1.73 3.38
C TYR A 57 -2.50 0.32 2.94
N ASN A 58 -2.98 -0.15 1.78
CA ASN A 58 -2.67 -1.50 1.28
C ASN A 58 -1.34 -1.57 0.50
N THR A 59 -0.66 -0.45 0.26
CA THR A 59 0.63 -0.47 -0.43
C THR A 59 1.79 -0.73 0.53
N ILE A 60 2.60 -1.75 0.24
CA ILE A 60 3.84 -2.02 0.98
C ILE A 60 4.91 -1.00 0.54
N PRO A 61 5.48 -0.19 1.45
CA PRO A 61 6.47 0.81 1.09
C PRO A 61 7.78 0.17 0.64
N VAL A 62 8.28 0.58 -0.53
CA VAL A 62 9.55 0.12 -1.10
C VAL A 62 10.70 1.00 -0.62
N SER A 63 11.67 0.41 0.08
CA SER A 63 12.94 1.10 0.40
C SER A 63 13.91 0.99 -0.76
N ARG A 64 14.57 2.10 -1.12
CA ARG A 64 15.63 2.11 -2.15
C ARG A 64 16.98 2.19 -1.46
N VAL A 65 17.87 1.27 -1.81
CA VAL A 65 19.24 1.21 -1.29
C VAL A 65 20.19 1.37 -2.46
N GLU A 66 21.10 2.33 -2.34
CA GLU A 66 22.16 2.58 -3.31
C GLU A 66 23.49 2.10 -2.73
N VAL A 67 24.26 1.38 -3.53
CA VAL A 67 25.57 0.86 -3.14
C VAL A 67 26.65 1.36 -4.11
N GLU A 68 27.82 1.70 -3.58
CA GLU A 68 28.97 2.06 -4.41
C GLU A 68 29.68 0.80 -4.92
N ASP A 69 30.31 0.87 -6.09
CA ASP A 69 30.93 -0.30 -6.74
C ASP A 69 32.08 -0.92 -5.94
N VAL A 70 32.66 -0.14 -5.03
CA VAL A 70 33.78 -0.54 -4.16
C VAL A 70 33.34 -0.84 -2.73
N ALA A 71 32.03 -0.86 -2.46
CA ALA A 71 31.53 -1.12 -1.12
C ALA A 71 31.85 -2.56 -0.68
N LEU A 72 32.35 -2.72 0.55
CA LEU A 72 32.63 -4.04 1.14
C LEU A 72 31.36 -4.76 1.58
N PHE A 73 30.32 -4.01 1.94
CA PHE A 73 29.02 -4.55 2.29
C PHE A 73 27.94 -3.49 2.07
N VAL A 74 26.69 -3.97 2.01
CA VAL A 74 25.48 -3.15 2.01
C VAL A 74 24.47 -3.78 2.96
N VAL A 75 23.68 -2.94 3.62
CA VAL A 75 22.61 -3.40 4.51
C VAL A 75 21.27 -3.17 3.81
N LEU A 76 20.46 -4.22 3.71
CA LEU A 76 19.07 -4.14 3.27
C LEU A 76 18.20 -3.94 4.53
N PRO A 77 17.65 -2.73 4.75
CA PRO A 77 17.05 -2.38 6.02
C PRO A 77 15.67 -3.00 6.17
N PHE A 78 15.40 -3.56 7.35
CA PHE A 78 14.05 -3.89 7.77
C PHE A 78 13.92 -3.86 9.28
N GLN A 79 13.20 -2.86 9.78
CA GLN A 79 12.78 -2.79 11.17
C GLN A 79 11.26 -2.81 11.22
N THR A 80 10.70 -3.55 12.18
CA THR A 80 9.25 -3.58 12.42
C THR A 80 8.94 -3.38 13.89
N GLU A 81 7.88 -2.63 14.15
CA GLU A 81 7.27 -2.49 15.48
C GLU A 81 6.09 -3.45 15.67
N THR A 82 5.78 -4.25 14.64
CA THR A 82 4.68 -5.22 14.72
C THR A 82 4.98 -6.26 15.80
N PRO A 83 4.03 -6.54 16.72
CA PRO A 83 4.18 -7.61 17.68
C PRO A 83 4.40 -8.95 16.96
N LEU A 84 5.47 -9.64 17.33
CA LEU A 84 5.85 -10.91 16.73
C LEU A 84 5.50 -12.08 17.65
N PRO A 85 5.17 -13.26 17.10
CA PRO A 85 5.04 -14.46 17.90
C PRO A 85 6.40 -14.88 18.48
N THR A 86 6.39 -15.72 19.51
CA THR A 86 7.62 -16.24 20.16
C THR A 86 8.55 -16.96 19.20
N ASP A 87 7.98 -17.61 18.20
CA ASP A 87 8.63 -18.43 17.19
C ASP A 87 8.18 -17.97 15.79
N PHE A 88 9.15 -17.59 14.96
CA PHE A 88 8.88 -17.10 13.60
C PHE A 88 10.02 -17.50 12.65
N THR A 89 9.70 -17.43 11.36
CA THR A 89 10.66 -17.61 10.27
C THR A 89 10.83 -16.28 9.54
N VAL A 90 12.07 -15.93 9.24
CA VAL A 90 12.46 -14.78 8.43
C VAL A 90 13.01 -15.32 7.13
N GLU A 91 12.37 -14.98 6.02
CA GLU A 91 12.86 -15.30 4.68
C GLU A 91 13.20 -14.00 3.96
N TRP A 92 14.45 -13.89 3.53
CA TRP A 92 14.85 -12.97 2.48
C TRP A 92 14.83 -13.71 1.15
N SER A 93 14.12 -13.16 0.18
CA SER A 93 14.09 -13.61 -1.21
C SER A 93 14.38 -12.44 -2.15
N ARG A 94 14.79 -12.75 -3.37
CA ARG A 94 14.97 -11.77 -4.45
C ARG A 94 14.06 -12.17 -5.60
N CYS A 95 13.17 -11.28 -6.04
CA CYS A 95 12.15 -11.60 -7.05
C CYS A 95 12.54 -11.21 -8.49
N ALA A 96 13.54 -10.34 -8.65
CA ALA A 96 14.07 -9.94 -9.95
C ALA A 96 15.60 -9.75 -9.84
N PRO A 97 16.40 -10.08 -10.87
CA PRO A 97 15.97 -10.55 -12.20
C PRO A 97 15.50 -12.02 -12.24
N GLU A 98 15.90 -12.85 -11.29
CA GLU A 98 15.47 -14.25 -11.16
C GLU A 98 14.98 -14.51 -9.72
N PRO A 99 13.77 -15.09 -9.53
CA PRO A 99 13.25 -15.47 -8.23
C PRO A 99 14.15 -16.50 -7.52
N MET A 100 14.67 -16.14 -6.34
CA MET A 100 15.46 -17.05 -5.50
C MET A 100 15.35 -16.71 -4.03
N ILE A 101 15.52 -17.73 -3.17
CA ILE A 101 15.67 -17.52 -1.73
C ILE A 101 17.10 -17.04 -1.49
N VAL A 102 17.25 -15.90 -0.85
CA VAL A 102 18.56 -15.35 -0.48
C VAL A 102 19.04 -16.03 0.78
N HIS A 103 18.21 -16.00 1.82
CA HIS A 103 18.47 -16.67 3.09
C HIS A 103 17.19 -16.82 3.90
N GLU A 104 17.00 -17.99 4.50
CA GLU A 104 15.92 -18.28 5.46
C GLU A 104 16.50 -18.58 6.85
N TYR A 105 15.91 -17.98 7.87
CA TYR A 105 16.23 -18.18 9.28
C TYR A 105 14.98 -18.55 10.08
N ARG A 106 15.10 -19.52 10.99
CA ARG A 106 14.04 -19.86 11.95
C ARG A 106 14.59 -19.75 13.35
N ASN A 107 13.94 -18.93 14.19
CA ASN A 107 14.41 -18.64 15.54
C ASN A 107 15.91 -18.22 15.55
N GLY A 108 16.29 -17.46 14.52
CA GLY A 108 17.64 -16.97 14.25
C GLY A 108 18.68 -18.00 13.82
N HIS A 109 18.31 -19.27 13.65
CA HIS A 109 19.20 -20.26 13.03
C HIS A 109 19.00 -20.32 11.51
N PRO A 110 20.07 -20.39 10.72
CA PRO A 110 19.97 -20.53 9.26
C PRO A 110 19.35 -21.89 8.90
N ILE A 111 18.35 -21.88 8.02
CA ILE A 111 17.64 -23.08 7.56
C ILE A 111 17.99 -23.39 6.11
N ARG A 112 17.96 -22.35 5.26
CA ARG A 112 18.21 -22.48 3.83
C ARG A 112 18.92 -21.23 3.32
N GLN A 113 19.85 -21.42 2.40
CA GLN A 113 20.56 -20.33 1.72
C GLN A 113 20.84 -20.78 0.29
N ASP A 114 20.73 -19.87 -0.67
CA ASP A 114 21.19 -20.14 -2.03
C ASP A 114 22.72 -20.07 -2.12
N GLN A 115 23.30 -20.92 -2.96
CA GLN A 115 24.75 -21.04 -3.11
C GLN A 115 25.41 -19.72 -3.54
N PHE A 116 24.73 -18.89 -4.35
CA PHE A 116 25.23 -17.58 -4.77
C PHE A 116 25.44 -16.60 -3.61
N TYR A 117 24.71 -16.78 -2.50
CA TYR A 117 24.79 -15.95 -1.31
C TYR A 117 25.59 -16.57 -0.17
N SER A 118 26.13 -17.78 -0.36
CA SER A 118 26.91 -18.48 0.65
C SER A 118 28.09 -17.63 1.15
N ASN A 119 28.22 -17.50 2.46
CA ASN A 119 29.21 -16.64 3.14
C ASN A 119 29.15 -15.15 2.78
N ARG A 120 28.13 -14.70 2.06
CA ARG A 120 27.94 -13.30 1.66
C ARG A 120 26.79 -12.64 2.42
N THR A 121 25.81 -13.40 2.90
CA THR A 121 24.67 -12.86 3.63
C THR A 121 24.72 -13.20 5.11
N ASP A 122 24.28 -12.26 5.93
CA ASP A 122 24.23 -12.42 7.39
C ASP A 122 23.04 -11.64 7.98
N LEU A 123 22.37 -12.25 8.95
CA LEU A 123 21.32 -11.65 9.79
C LEU A 123 21.81 -11.70 11.24
N HIS A 124 21.85 -10.55 11.89
CA HIS A 124 22.29 -10.47 13.27
C HIS A 124 21.22 -11.07 14.20
N HIS A 125 21.43 -12.32 14.64
CA HIS A 125 20.49 -13.09 15.47
C HIS A 125 19.96 -12.29 16.68
N TYR A 126 20.85 -11.57 17.38
CA TYR A 126 20.48 -10.77 18.56
C TYR A 126 19.53 -9.61 18.25
N GLN A 127 19.46 -9.14 17.01
CA GLN A 127 18.60 -8.05 16.57
C GLN A 127 17.18 -8.53 16.20
N LEU A 128 17.00 -9.83 15.95
CA LEU A 128 15.70 -10.40 15.59
C LEU A 128 14.68 -10.25 16.71
N GLY A 129 15.12 -10.36 17.97
CA GLY A 129 14.25 -10.22 19.15
C GLY A 129 13.72 -8.80 19.38
N ILE A 130 14.39 -7.79 18.82
CA ILE A 130 13.97 -6.37 18.88
C ILE A 130 13.30 -5.91 17.58
N GLY A 131 12.97 -6.84 16.68
CA GLY A 131 12.27 -6.56 15.43
C GLY A 131 13.14 -5.98 14.30
N ASP A 132 14.47 -6.12 14.38
CA ASP A 132 15.37 -5.74 13.29
C ASP A 132 15.81 -6.99 12.50
N PHE A 133 15.37 -7.00 11.24
CA PHE A 133 15.50 -8.06 10.24
C PHE A 133 16.39 -7.64 9.08
N SER A 134 17.25 -6.64 9.30
CA SER A 134 18.12 -6.12 8.26
C SER A 134 19.14 -7.17 7.82
N LEU A 135 19.27 -7.37 6.49
CA LEU A 135 20.22 -8.31 5.91
C LEU A 135 21.50 -7.60 5.53
N THR A 136 22.64 -8.07 6.01
CA THR A 136 23.95 -7.61 5.52
C THR A 136 24.36 -8.45 4.33
N LEU A 137 24.64 -7.82 3.19
CA LEU A 137 25.21 -8.44 1.99
C LEU A 137 26.64 -7.97 1.80
N ARG A 138 27.60 -8.90 1.82
CA ARG A 138 29.04 -8.67 1.66
C ARG A 138 29.47 -8.82 0.21
N ASN A 139 30.46 -8.00 -0.17
CA ASN A 139 31.02 -7.91 -1.53
C ASN A 139 29.92 -7.80 -2.61
N PRO A 140 29.05 -6.79 -2.54
CA PRO A 140 27.99 -6.57 -3.53
C PRO A 140 28.56 -6.44 -4.95
N CYS A 141 27.87 -7.01 -5.92
CA CYS A 141 28.23 -6.99 -7.34
C CYS A 141 27.00 -6.73 -8.22
N PHE A 142 27.18 -6.46 -9.51
CA PHE A 142 26.08 -6.17 -10.44
C PHE A 142 24.99 -7.24 -10.48
N ARG A 143 25.34 -8.51 -10.21
CA ARG A 143 24.37 -9.62 -10.15
C ARG A 143 23.50 -9.58 -8.89
N ASP A 144 23.83 -8.77 -7.90
CA ASP A 144 23.03 -8.56 -6.69
C ASP A 144 21.95 -7.49 -6.88
N ILE A 145 22.01 -6.66 -7.93
CA ILE A 145 20.95 -5.68 -8.22
C ILE A 145 19.61 -6.39 -8.36
N GLY A 146 18.56 -5.81 -7.77
CA GLY A 146 17.23 -6.37 -7.87
C GLY A 146 16.29 -5.92 -6.77
N THR A 147 15.13 -6.57 -6.73
CA THR A 147 14.13 -6.35 -5.71
C THR A 147 14.15 -7.51 -4.72
N TYR A 148 14.50 -7.18 -3.48
CA TYR A 148 14.53 -8.07 -2.34
C TYR A 148 13.26 -7.93 -1.53
N ILE A 149 12.79 -9.05 -0.99
CA ILE A 149 11.62 -9.12 -0.13
C ILE A 149 12.02 -9.85 1.14
N CYS A 150 11.83 -9.22 2.28
CA CYS A 150 11.87 -9.89 3.57
C CYS A 150 10.45 -10.21 4.01
N THR A 151 10.19 -11.45 4.37
CA THR A 151 8.90 -11.90 4.91
C THR A 151 9.12 -12.55 6.27
N VAL A 152 8.46 -12.03 7.29
CA VAL A 152 8.42 -12.60 8.64
C VAL A 152 7.08 -13.28 8.83
N TYR A 153 7.11 -14.59 9.04
CA TYR A 153 5.90 -15.40 9.04
C TYR A 153 5.94 -16.55 10.06
N LYS A 154 4.76 -17.01 10.45
CA LYS A 154 4.56 -18.22 11.26
C LYS A 154 3.40 -19.01 10.69
N ASN A 155 3.56 -20.31 10.47
CA ASN A 155 2.48 -21.19 9.99
C ASN A 155 1.70 -20.66 8.77
N ARG A 156 2.41 -19.97 7.85
CA ARG A 156 1.89 -19.29 6.64
C ARG A 156 1.18 -17.95 6.87
N GLU A 157 1.07 -17.48 8.11
CA GLU A 157 0.60 -16.13 8.43
C GLU A 157 1.77 -15.14 8.34
N ILE A 158 1.62 -14.09 7.53
CA ILE A 158 2.63 -13.04 7.38
C ILE A 158 2.39 -11.98 8.48
N HIS A 159 3.37 -11.80 9.35
CA HIS A 159 3.33 -10.80 10.43
C HIS A 159 3.99 -9.49 10.04
N ALA A 160 5.00 -9.53 9.17
CA ALA A 160 5.64 -8.35 8.64
C ALA A 160 6.27 -8.65 7.28
N GLN A 161 6.28 -7.67 6.39
CA GLN A 161 6.93 -7.78 5.09
C GLN A 161 7.59 -6.47 4.71
N LYS A 162 8.75 -6.55 4.06
CA LYS A 162 9.49 -5.39 3.56
C LYS A 162 10.01 -5.64 2.15
N VAL A 163 9.83 -4.64 1.29
CA VAL A 163 10.40 -4.64 -0.06
C VAL A 163 11.56 -3.66 -0.12
N VAL A 164 12.72 -4.12 -0.61
CA VAL A 164 13.93 -3.34 -0.77
C VAL A 164 14.43 -3.45 -2.20
N HIS A 165 14.58 -2.31 -2.89
CA HIS A 165 15.18 -2.25 -4.21
C HIS A 165 16.64 -1.83 -4.10
N LEU A 166 17.56 -2.74 -4.44
CA LEU A 166 19.00 -2.53 -4.42
C LEU A 166 19.49 -2.16 -5.82
N LYS A 167 20.20 -1.04 -5.92
CA LYS A 167 20.87 -0.60 -7.16
C LYS A 167 22.26 -0.06 -6.84
N PHE A 168 23.14 -0.05 -7.84
CA PHE A 168 24.39 0.71 -7.72
C PHE A 168 24.11 2.20 -7.86
N LYS A 169 24.91 3.01 -7.17
CA LYS A 169 24.95 4.45 -7.38
C LYS A 169 25.46 4.69 -8.79
N GLU A 170 24.71 5.47 -9.58
CA GLU A 170 25.17 5.89 -10.91
C GLU A 170 26.45 6.71 -10.72
N SER A 171 27.59 6.10 -11.02
CA SER A 171 28.90 6.71 -10.83
C SER A 171 29.48 7.13 -12.17
N TRP A 172 30.04 8.34 -12.18
CA TRP A 172 30.61 9.03 -13.35
C TRP A 172 31.70 8.24 -14.08
N TRP A 173 32.22 7.14 -13.53
CA TRP A 173 33.19 6.28 -14.20
C TRP A 173 32.57 5.45 -15.35
N PHE A 174 31.25 5.25 -15.39
CA PHE A 174 30.59 4.62 -16.54
C PHE A 174 30.65 5.50 -17.80
N LEU A 175 30.67 6.83 -17.66
CA LEU A 175 30.75 7.76 -18.80
C LEU A 175 32.17 7.96 -19.35
N ARG A 176 33.21 7.41 -18.71
CA ARG A 176 34.61 7.57 -19.15
C ARG A 176 35.13 6.38 -19.97
N ARG A 177 34.30 5.38 -20.26
CA ARG A 177 34.71 4.20 -21.05
C ARG A 177 34.50 4.33 -22.57
N GLU A 178 34.08 5.50 -23.06
CA GLU A 178 33.86 5.78 -24.49
C GLU A 178 34.79 6.84 -25.11
N TYR A 179 35.93 7.20 -24.48
CA TYR A 179 36.97 8.02 -25.11
C TYR A 179 38.37 7.46 -24.89
#